data_AF-A0A511WNK1-F1
#
_entry.id   AF-A0A511WNK1-F1
#
_cell.length_a   1.000
_cell.length_b   1.000
_cell.length_c   1.000
_cell.angle_alpha   90.00
_cell.angle_beta   90.00
_cell.angle_gamma   90.00
#
_symmetry.space_group_name_H-M   'P 1'
#
loop_
_entity.id
_entity.type
_entity.pdbx_description
1 polymer ?
#
loop_
_entity_poly.entity_id
_entity_poly.type
_entity_poly.pdbx_seq_one_letter_code
_entity_poly.pdbx_strand_id
1 'polypeptide(L)'
;MRYYTLPDFLGKDAPYLLYYMGKNMARQTEISTMDELYEFFQYMGWGELVLVKEKRKEMVFKLSGHMIEKRLNQKMFEVDFRMECGFMAEIICQMSDHTYECFEEKNHKENFVEIKALKG
;
A
#
# COMPACT_ATOMS: atom_id res chain seq x y z
N MET A 1 -2.34 14.79 -7.61
CA MET A 1 -2.48 15.65 -6.43
C MET A 1 -2.07 14.94 -5.14
N ARG A 2 -2.76 13.87 -4.68
CA ARG A 2 -2.42 13.14 -3.43
C ARG A 2 -0.91 12.95 -3.21
N TYR A 3 -0.21 12.29 -4.13
CA TYR A 3 1.22 11.97 -3.98
C TYR A 3 2.19 13.15 -4.03
N TYR A 4 1.70 14.37 -4.27
CA TYR A 4 2.54 15.57 -4.31
C TYR A 4 2.11 16.57 -3.23
N THR A 5 0.84 16.97 -3.25
CA THR A 5 0.34 18.03 -2.36
C THR A 5 0.13 17.56 -0.93
N LEU A 6 -0.20 16.27 -0.71
CA LEU A 6 -0.42 15.77 0.64
C LEU A 6 0.91 15.57 1.39
N PRO A 7 1.96 14.94 0.82
CA PRO A 7 3.27 14.93 1.45
C PRO A 7 3.82 16.34 1.72
N ASP A 8 3.68 17.26 0.76
CA ASP A 8 4.10 18.66 0.91
C ASP A 8 3.43 19.34 2.11
N PHE A 9 2.12 19.15 2.27
CA PHE A 9 1.35 19.66 3.41
C PHE A 9 1.77 19.04 4.76
N LEU A 10 2.06 17.75 4.78
CA LEU A 10 2.44 17.01 6.00
C LEU A 10 3.91 17.22 6.39
N GLY A 11 4.74 17.72 5.47
CA GLY A 11 6.14 18.02 5.70
C GLY A 11 6.98 16.78 6.01
N LYS A 12 7.97 16.94 6.89
CA LYS A 12 8.96 15.90 7.22
C LYS A 12 8.37 14.60 7.78
N ASP A 13 7.21 14.68 8.42
CA ASP A 13 6.57 13.54 9.08
C ASP A 13 5.57 12.82 8.15
N ALA A 14 5.48 13.26 6.88
CA ALA A 14 4.57 12.70 5.89
C ALA A 14 4.62 11.16 5.81
N PRO A 15 5.78 10.49 5.73
CA PRO A 15 5.80 9.02 5.60
C PRO A 15 5.15 8.30 6.78
N TYR A 16 5.30 8.83 8.00
CA TYR A 16 4.71 8.27 9.21
C TYR A 16 3.20 8.57 9.26
N LEU A 17 2.82 9.83 9.00
CA LEU A 17 1.43 10.26 9.04
C LEU A 17 0.59 9.56 7.96
N LEU A 18 1.11 9.43 6.73
CA LEU A 18 0.45 8.70 5.65
C LEU A 18 0.21 7.24 6.01
N TYR A 19 1.20 6.57 6.61
CA TYR A 19 1.05 5.20 7.09
C TYR A 19 -0.06 5.09 8.15
N TYR A 20 -0.08 5.98 9.13
CA TYR A 20 -1.11 5.99 10.16
C TYR A 20 -2.50 6.35 9.61
N MET A 21 -2.58 7.27 8.64
CA MET A 21 -3.81 7.58 7.91
C MET A 21 -4.36 6.35 7.18
N GLY A 22 -3.49 5.57 6.54
CA GLY A 22 -3.85 4.28 5.94
C GLY A 22 -4.47 3.32 6.95
N LYS A 23 -3.83 3.14 8.12
CA LYS A 23 -4.39 2.31 9.21
C LYS A 23 -5.75 2.82 9.70
N ASN A 24 -5.92 4.13 9.87
CA ASN A 24 -7.20 4.70 10.29
C ASN A 24 -8.30 4.50 9.25
N MET A 25 -7.97 4.63 7.97
CA MET A 25 -8.89 4.36 6.88
C MET A 25 -9.32 2.89 6.89
N ALA A 26 -8.39 1.96 7.07
CA ALA A 26 -8.69 0.52 7.18
C ALA A 26 -9.64 0.20 8.36
N ARG A 27 -9.49 0.85 9.51
CA ARG A 27 -10.39 0.70 10.67
C ARG A 27 -11.84 1.16 10.41
N GLN A 28 -12.05 1.93 9.36
CA GLN A 28 -13.37 2.43 8.97
C GLN A 28 -13.94 1.70 7.75
N THR A 29 -13.22 0.70 7.22
CA THR A 29 -13.66 -0.11 6.08
C THR A 29 -14.01 -1.52 6.52
N GLU A 30 -15.01 -2.11 5.90
CA GLU A 30 -15.39 -3.50 6.10
C GLU A 30 -14.84 -4.34 4.94
N ILE A 31 -13.66 -4.95 5.15
CA ILE A 31 -13.02 -5.87 4.20
C ILE A 31 -12.68 -7.14 4.96
N SER A 32 -13.24 -8.26 4.50
CA SER A 32 -13.14 -9.56 5.15
C SER A 32 -12.39 -10.59 4.31
N THR A 33 -12.17 -10.31 3.02
CA THR A 33 -11.51 -11.25 2.08
C THR A 33 -10.41 -10.58 1.28
N MET A 34 -9.50 -11.40 0.73
CA MET A 34 -8.41 -10.90 -0.12
C MET A 34 -8.95 -10.34 -1.45
N ASP A 35 -10.03 -10.92 -1.99
CA ASP A 35 -10.67 -10.45 -3.21
C ASP A 35 -11.27 -9.04 -3.00
N GLU A 36 -11.97 -8.83 -1.89
CA GLU A 36 -12.46 -7.49 -1.50
C GLU A 36 -11.32 -6.48 -1.34
N LEU A 37 -10.18 -6.90 -0.78
CA LEU A 37 -8.98 -6.06 -0.69
C LEU A 37 -8.46 -5.66 -2.09
N TYR A 38 -8.43 -6.60 -3.04
CA TYR A 38 -8.01 -6.32 -4.41
C TYR A 38 -8.98 -5.36 -5.12
N GLU A 39 -10.28 -5.61 -5.00
CA GLU A 39 -11.33 -4.73 -5.54
C GLU A 39 -11.25 -3.33 -4.95
N PHE A 40 -10.99 -3.22 -3.64
CA PHE A 40 -10.84 -1.95 -2.96
C PHE A 40 -9.65 -1.13 -3.50
N PHE A 41 -8.51 -1.78 -3.75
CA PHE A 41 -7.34 -1.13 -4.33
C PHE A 41 -7.62 -0.57 -5.73
N GLN A 42 -8.40 -1.29 -6.53
CA GLN A 42 -8.84 -0.81 -7.84
C GLN A 42 -9.84 0.35 -7.72
N TYR A 43 -10.85 0.21 -6.84
CA TYR A 43 -11.87 1.22 -6.58
C TYR A 43 -11.26 2.56 -6.13
N MET A 44 -10.27 2.52 -5.23
CA MET A 44 -9.56 3.70 -4.74
C MET A 44 -8.56 4.29 -5.76
N GLY A 45 -8.37 3.64 -6.92
CA GLY A 45 -7.39 4.04 -7.92
C GLY A 45 -5.94 3.92 -7.43
N TRP A 46 -5.68 3.01 -6.50
CA TRP A 46 -4.34 2.75 -5.98
C TRP A 46 -3.55 1.89 -6.93
N GLY A 47 -4.20 0.91 -7.58
CA GLY A 47 -3.63 0.08 -8.62
C GLY A 47 -4.24 -1.32 -8.60
N GLU A 48 -3.61 -2.23 -9.32
CA GLU A 48 -3.95 -3.65 -9.32
C GLU A 48 -3.04 -4.35 -8.32
N LEU A 49 -3.63 -4.86 -7.24
CA LEU A 49 -2.93 -5.59 -6.19
C LEU A 49 -3.13 -7.10 -6.39
N VAL A 50 -2.05 -7.87 -6.26
CA VAL A 50 -2.12 -9.35 -6.30
C VAL A 50 -1.11 -9.95 -5.34
N LEU A 51 -1.51 -10.98 -4.59
CA LEU A 51 -0.57 -11.78 -3.78
C LEU A 51 0.28 -12.64 -4.72
N VAL A 52 1.60 -12.46 -4.68
CA VAL A 52 2.55 -13.21 -5.51
C VAL A 52 3.30 -14.28 -4.73
N LYS A 53 3.33 -14.17 -3.40
CA LYS A 53 4.03 -15.11 -2.55
C LYS A 53 3.49 -15.07 -1.13
N GLU A 54 3.26 -16.24 -0.56
CA GLU A 54 2.84 -16.39 0.82
C GLU A 54 3.76 -17.38 1.54
N LYS A 55 4.22 -16.96 2.72
CA LYS A 55 5.01 -17.74 3.65
C LYS A 55 4.45 -17.56 5.05
N ARG A 56 4.87 -18.43 5.96
CA ARG A 56 4.44 -18.44 7.37
C ARG A 56 4.52 -17.08 8.10
N LYS A 57 5.48 -16.21 7.76
CA LYS A 57 5.72 -14.92 8.42
C LYS A 57 5.76 -13.71 7.46
N GLU A 58 5.48 -13.95 6.19
CA GLU A 58 5.68 -12.96 5.13
C GLU A 58 4.66 -13.20 4.03
N MET A 59 3.96 -12.15 3.63
CA MET A 59 3.21 -12.11 2.39
C MET A 59 3.79 -11.03 1.50
N VAL A 60 3.89 -11.32 0.21
CA VAL A 60 4.41 -10.39 -0.79
C VAL A 60 3.34 -10.17 -1.84
N PHE A 61 2.99 -8.90 -2.01
CA PHE A 61 2.02 -8.45 -2.99
C PHE A 61 2.72 -7.65 -4.08
N LYS A 62 2.24 -7.78 -5.30
CA LYS A 62 2.61 -6.92 -6.41
C LYS A 62 1.49 -5.91 -6.64
N LEU A 63 1.85 -4.64 -6.61
CA LEU A 63 1.01 -3.51 -6.99
C LEU A 63 1.47 -2.99 -8.34
N SER A 64 0.59 -3.09 -9.34
CA SER A 64 0.89 -2.71 -10.73
C SER A 64 -0.27 -1.93 -11.37
N GLY A 65 -0.15 -1.68 -12.67
CA GLY A 65 -1.14 -0.98 -13.48
C GLY A 65 -0.62 0.33 -14.06
N HIS A 66 -1.30 0.84 -15.07
CA HIS A 66 -0.86 2.00 -15.85
C HIS A 66 -0.61 3.27 -15.01
N MET A 67 -1.37 3.46 -13.93
CA MET A 67 -1.16 4.59 -13.02
C MET A 67 0.12 4.41 -12.17
N ILE A 68 0.45 3.18 -11.76
CA ILE A 68 1.70 2.88 -11.04
C ILE A 68 2.90 3.12 -11.95
N GLU A 69 2.84 2.63 -13.19
CA GLU A 69 3.88 2.86 -14.20
C GLU A 69 4.14 4.35 -14.40
N LYS A 70 3.10 5.17 -14.58
CA LYS A 70 3.25 6.63 -14.70
C LYS A 70 3.89 7.26 -13.46
N ARG A 71 3.49 6.83 -12.26
CA ARG A 71 4.04 7.34 -10.99
C ARG A 71 5.52 6.97 -10.81
N LEU A 72 5.94 5.77 -11.22
CA LEU A 72 7.32 5.30 -11.09
C LEU A 72 8.27 5.91 -12.13
N ASN A 73 7.75 6.32 -13.30
CA ASN A 73 8.56 6.87 -14.39
C ASN A 73 8.63 8.41 -14.42
N GLN A 74 7.70 9.10 -13.76
CA GLN A 74 7.78 10.56 -13.64
C GLN A 74 8.91 10.97 -12.68
N LYS A 75 9.49 12.15 -12.91
CA LYS A 75 10.65 12.70 -12.15
C LYS A 75 10.34 13.99 -11.39
N MET A 76 9.08 14.40 -11.37
CA MET A 76 8.65 15.69 -10.83
C MET A 76 8.62 15.70 -9.30
N PHE A 77 8.30 14.56 -8.69
CA PHE A 77 8.25 14.40 -7.23
C PHE A 77 8.51 12.95 -6.83
N GLU A 78 8.94 12.74 -5.58
CA GLU A 78 9.04 11.40 -5.02
C GLU A 78 7.64 10.85 -4.71
N VAL A 79 7.40 9.60 -5.09
CA VAL A 79 6.13 8.91 -4.82
C VAL A 79 6.40 7.83 -3.79
N ASP A 80 5.81 7.93 -2.61
CA ASP A 80 5.74 6.83 -1.64
C ASP A 80 4.38 6.13 -1.70
N PHE A 81 4.30 4.96 -1.05
CA PHE A 81 3.07 4.16 -0.96
C PHE A 81 2.74 3.87 0.51
N ARG A 82 3.09 4.80 1.41
CA ARG A 82 2.97 4.58 2.86
C ARG A 82 1.52 4.43 3.29
N MET A 83 0.61 5.17 2.67
CA MET A 83 -0.82 5.07 2.94
C MET A 83 -1.37 3.69 2.57
N GLU A 84 -1.01 3.16 1.40
CA GLU A 84 -1.37 1.82 0.94
C GLU A 84 -0.80 0.75 1.88
N CYS A 85 0.48 0.86 2.27
CA CYS A 85 1.10 -0.04 3.24
C CYS A 85 0.35 -0.01 4.59
N GLY A 86 0.05 1.17 5.12
CA GLY A 86 -0.68 1.30 6.39
C GLY A 86 -2.06 0.68 6.34
N PHE A 87 -2.78 0.91 5.24
CA PHE A 87 -4.08 0.31 4.99
C PHE A 87 -4.00 -1.23 4.96
N MET A 88 -3.11 -1.79 4.14
CA MET A 88 -2.94 -3.23 4.04
C MET A 88 -2.53 -3.88 5.35
N ALA A 89 -1.61 -3.26 6.10
CA ALA A 89 -1.15 -3.77 7.38
C ALA A 89 -2.34 -3.96 8.35
N GLU A 90 -3.19 -2.95 8.48
CA GLU A 90 -4.35 -3.02 9.37
C GLU A 90 -5.43 -3.97 8.85
N ILE A 91 -5.75 -3.99 7.55
CA ILE A 91 -6.73 -4.94 6.99
C ILE A 91 -6.27 -6.39 7.23
N ILE A 92 -5.00 -6.70 6.97
CA ILE A 92 -4.47 -8.05 7.21
C ILE A 92 -4.49 -8.39 8.71
N CYS A 93 -4.25 -7.43 9.61
CA CYS A 93 -4.42 -7.63 11.04
C CYS A 93 -5.88 -7.86 11.46
N GLN A 94 -6.85 -7.34 10.72
CA GLN A 94 -8.27 -7.56 11.02
C GLN A 94 -8.75 -8.90 10.47
N MET A 95 -8.22 -9.32 9.32
CA MET A 95 -8.50 -10.61 8.68
C MET A 95 -7.78 -11.79 9.35
N SER A 96 -6.79 -11.53 10.20
CA SER A 96 -5.97 -12.57 10.85
C SER A 96 -5.73 -12.26 12.32
N ASP A 97 -5.53 -13.28 13.17
CA ASP A 97 -5.27 -13.07 14.60
C ASP A 97 -3.83 -12.62 14.92
N HIS A 98 -3.13 -11.98 13.99
CA HIS A 98 -1.73 -11.59 14.15
C HIS A 98 -1.49 -10.16 13.72
N THR A 99 -0.45 -9.55 14.29
CA THR A 99 0.00 -8.23 13.88
C THR A 99 0.83 -8.31 12.61
N TYR A 100 0.68 -7.31 11.75
CA TYR A 100 1.40 -7.15 10.51
C TYR A 100 1.88 -5.72 10.34
N GLU A 101 3.06 -5.57 9.75
CA GLU A 101 3.59 -4.30 9.28
C GLU A 101 3.92 -4.43 7.79
N CYS A 102 3.57 -3.41 7.00
CA CYS A 102 3.78 -3.42 5.56
C CYS A 102 4.85 -2.42 5.12
N PHE A 103 5.65 -2.83 4.13
CA PHE A 103 6.72 -2.04 3.54
C PHE A 103 6.68 -2.14 2.03
N GLU A 104 6.93 -1.03 1.35
CA GLU A 104 7.01 -0.97 -0.10
C GLU A 104 8.45 -1.03 -0.62
N GLU A 105 8.62 -1.67 -1.77
CA GLU A 105 9.85 -1.66 -2.57
C GLU A 105 9.50 -1.36 -4.03
N LYS A 106 10.06 -0.29 -4.60
CA LYS A 106 9.71 0.19 -5.94
C LYS A 106 10.61 -0.48 -6.98
N ASN A 107 10.05 -1.29 -7.87
CA ASN A 107 10.78 -1.84 -9.01
C ASN A 107 10.57 -0.96 -10.25
N HIS A 108 11.46 0.01 -10.44
CA HIS A 108 11.40 0.94 -11.58
C HIS A 108 11.66 0.26 -12.93
N LYS A 109 12.38 -0.86 -12.97
CA LYS A 109 12.71 -1.55 -14.23
C LYS A 109 11.49 -2.27 -14.81
N GLU A 110 10.70 -2.88 -13.93
CA GLU A 110 9.53 -3.67 -14.29
C GLU A 110 8.20 -2.96 -14.00
N ASN A 111 8.26 -1.68 -13.62
CA ASN A 111 7.11 -0.79 -13.41
C ASN A 111 6.06 -1.32 -12.42
N PHE A 112 6.51 -1.87 -11.29
CA PHE A 112 5.63 -2.29 -10.21
C PHE A 112 6.20 -1.93 -8.83
N VAL A 113 5.35 -2.01 -7.82
CA VAL A 113 5.73 -1.87 -6.41
C VAL A 113 5.46 -3.20 -5.72
N GLU A 114 6.44 -3.68 -4.96
CA GLU A 114 6.28 -4.84 -4.10
C GLU A 114 5.89 -4.36 -2.71
N ILE A 115 4.76 -4.85 -2.18
CA ILE A 115 4.34 -4.58 -0.81
C ILE A 115 4.55 -5.87 0.00
N LYS A 116 5.43 -5.80 1.01
CA LYS A 116 5.77 -6.91 1.90
C LYS A 116 5.04 -6.72 3.22
N ALA A 117 4.13 -7.62 3.56
CA ALA A 117 3.48 -7.70 4.85
C ALA A 117 4.25 -8.70 5.74
N LEU A 118 4.89 -8.20 6.80
CA LEU A 118 5.66 -8.99 7.74
C LEU A 118 4.83 -9.22 9.00
N LYS A 119 4.74 -10.48 9.40
CA LYS A 119 4.05 -10.91 10.61
C LYS A 119 4.91 -10.65 11.85
N GLY A 120 4.32 -10.06 12.89
CA GLY A 120 4.92 -9.85 14.21
C GLY A 120 5.22 -11.13 14.99
#